data_AF-A0A2M7BFM1-F1
#
_entry.id   AF-A0A2M7BFM1-F1
#
_cell.length_a   1.000
_cell.length_b   1.000
_cell.length_c   1.000
_cell.angle_alpha   90.00
_cell.angle_beta   90.00
_cell.angle_gamma   90.00
#
_symmetry.space_group_name_H-M   'P 1'
#
loop_
_entity.id
_entity.type
_entity.pdbx_description
1 polymer ?
#
loop_
_entity_poly.entity_id
_entity_poly.type
_entity_poly.pdbx_seq_one_letter_code
_entity_poly.pdbx_strand_id
1 'polypeptide(L)' 'MKKVNVSTKNIGDFAGKWVVIDPKKDRVVAVGSTLKEISLLVTRSTTDKNPAGTVPFSFLVPRKDEGPYILWINNY' A
#
# COMPACT_ATOMS: atom_id res chain seq x y z
N MET A 1 8.44 10.85 3.68
CA MET A 1 7.71 10.27 2.53
C MET A 1 8.31 10.72 1.21
N LYS A 2 8.27 9.87 0.18
CA LYS A 2 8.61 10.20 -1.21
C LYS A 2 7.43 9.85 -2.10
N LYS A 3 6.94 10.82 -2.88
CA LYS A 3 5.96 10.55 -3.95
C LYS A 3 6.68 9.84 -5.11
N VAL A 4 6.04 8.83 -5.67
CA VAL A 4 6.57 8.02 -6.77
C VAL A 4 5.45 7.77 -7.78
N ASN A 5 5.80 7.26 -8.95
CA ASN A 5 4.82 6.87 -9.96
C ASN A 5 5.31 5.62 -10.69
N VAL A 6 5.28 4.47 -10.01
CA VAL A 6 5.91 3.23 -10.47
C VAL A 6 4.85 2.13 -10.57
N SER A 7 4.98 1.22 -11.55
CA SER A 7 4.10 0.04 -11.63
C SER A 7 4.28 -0.84 -10.39
N THR A 8 3.18 -1.45 -9.93
CA THR A 8 3.17 -2.46 -8.84
C THR A 8 4.05 -3.67 -9.15
N LYS A 9 4.38 -3.94 -10.42
CA LYS A 9 5.35 -4.98 -10.81
C LYS A 9 6.74 -4.77 -10.20
N ASN A 10 7.12 -3.53 -9.92
CA ASN A 10 8.41 -3.19 -9.33
C ASN A 10 8.32 -2.96 -7.81
N ILE A 11 7.26 -3.44 -7.16
CA ILE A 11 7.04 -3.22 -5.72
C ILE A 11 8.16 -3.80 -4.84
N GLY A 12 8.84 -4.84 -5.31
CA GLY A 12 9.98 -5.46 -4.63
C GLY A 12 11.15 -4.50 -4.39
N ASP A 13 11.27 -3.43 -5.18
CA ASP A 13 12.30 -2.39 -4.98
C ASP A 13 12.08 -1.58 -3.70
N PHE A 14 10.89 -1.69 -3.10
CA PHE A 14 10.50 -1.00 -1.87
C PHE A 14 10.47 -1.92 -0.65
N ALA A 15 11.14 -3.08 -0.71
CA ALA A 15 11.26 -4.01 0.43
C ALA A 15 11.62 -3.30 1.74
N GLY A 16 10.89 -3.61 2.82
CA GLY A 16 11.04 -2.99 4.13
C GLY A 16 10.47 -1.57 4.26
N LYS A 17 9.74 -1.07 3.26
CA LYS A 17 9.11 0.26 3.29
C LYS A 17 7.59 0.15 3.20
N TRP A 18 6.93 1.17 3.73
CA TRP A 18 5.49 1.35 3.57
C TRP A 18 5.22 1.95 2.20
N VAL A 19 4.31 1.33 1.45
CA VAL A 19 3.90 1.80 0.11
C VAL A 19 2.43 2.18 0.10
N VAL A 20 2.07 3.12 -0.77
CA VAL A 20 0.67 3.45 -1.10
C VAL A 20 0.41 3.03 -2.53
N ILE A 21 -0.64 2.24 -2.75
CA ILE A 21 -1.06 1.78 -4.07
C ILE A 21 -2.36 2.48 -4.46
N ASP A 22 -2.42 3.03 -5.66
CA ASP A 22 -3.67 3.43 -6.32
C ASP A 22 -4.21 2.23 -7.11
N PRO A 23 -5.28 1.56 -6.64
CA PRO A 23 -5.80 0.36 -7.29
C PRO A 23 -6.39 0.63 -8.67
N LYS A 24 -6.84 1.86 -8.96
CA LYS A 24 -7.43 2.19 -10.26
C LYS A 24 -6.39 2.27 -11.36
N LYS A 25 -5.15 2.60 -10.99
CA LYS A 25 -4.04 2.77 -11.93
C LYS A 25 -3.05 1.61 -11.90
N ASP A 26 -3.14 0.74 -10.90
CA ASP A 26 -2.18 -0.33 -10.63
C ASP A 26 -0.74 0.22 -10.46
N ARG A 27 -0.60 1.25 -9.62
CA ARG A 27 0.68 1.94 -9.38
C ARG A 27 0.94 2.22 -7.92
N VAL A 28 2.22 2.15 -7.55
CA VAL A 28 2.75 2.71 -6.31
C VAL A 28 2.85 4.23 -6.49
N VAL A 29 2.19 4.99 -5.62
CA VAL A 29 2.08 6.47 -5.69
C VAL A 29 2.87 7.19 -4.60
N ALA A 30 3.19 6.50 -3.50
CA ALA A 30 4.04 7.04 -2.44
C ALA A 30 4.73 5.92 -1.67
N VAL A 31 5.87 6.27 -1.06
CA VAL A 31 6.64 5.38 -0.19
C VAL A 31 7.06 6.16 1.07
N GLY A 32 7.03 5.50 2.22
CA GLY A 32 7.49 6.05 3.50
C GLY A 32 8.27 5.02 4.29
N SER A 33 9.11 5.50 5.20
CA SER A 33 9.78 4.62 6.17
C SER A 33 8.82 4.19 7.29
N THR A 34 7.77 4.98 7.53
CA THR A 34 6.75 4.73 8.54
C THR A 34 5.34 4.89 7.96
N LEU A 35 4.35 4.24 8.58
CA LEU A 35 2.93 4.43 8.20
C LEU A 35 2.47 5.89 8.41
N LYS A 36 2.98 6.56 9.45
CA LYS A 36 2.63 7.97 9.76
C LYS A 36 2.98 8.92 8.60
N GLU A 37 4.07 8.66 7.90
CA GLU A 37 4.49 9.47 6.75
C GLU A 37 3.53 9.41 5.56
N ILE A 38 2.80 8.31 5.40
CA ILE A 38 1.90 8.07 4.26
C ILE A 38 0.42 8.09 4.66
N SER A 39 0.10 8.24 5.94
CA SER A 39 -1.26 8.10 6.47
C SER A 39 -2.25 9.02 5.78
N LEU A 40 -1.88 10.28 5.53
CA LEU A 40 -2.74 11.25 4.85
C LEU A 40 -3.19 10.83 3.44
N LEU A 41 -2.49 9.90 2.79
CA LEU A 41 -2.82 9.41 1.45
C LEU A 41 -3.81 8.23 1.46
N VAL A 42 -3.97 7.58 2.61
CA VAL A 42 -4.83 6.41 2.80
C VAL A 42 -5.95 6.65 3.82
N THR A 43 -5.86 7.73 4.59
CA THR A 43 -6.94 8.22 5.44
C THR A 43 -8.06 8.75 4.57
N ARG A 44 -9.26 8.23 4.83
CA ARG A 44 -10.50 8.56 4.12
C ARG A 44 -11.48 9.23 5.07
N SER A 45 -12.35 10.07 4.51
CA SER A 45 -13.49 10.60 5.25
C SER A 45 -14.41 9.47 5.68
N THR A 46 -15.04 9.60 6.84
CA THR A 46 -16.10 8.68 7.30
C THR A 46 -17.33 8.69 6.39
N THR A 47 -17.49 9.74 5.57
CA THR A 47 -18.56 9.87 4.58
C THR A 47 -18.22 9.31 3.20
N ASP A 48 -16.97 8.86 2.99
CA ASP A 48 -16.56 8.22 1.74
C ASP A 48 -17.27 6.86 1.56
N LYS A 49 -18.01 6.73 0.45
CA LYS A 49 -18.78 5.52 0.09
C LYS A 49 -18.08 4.63 -0.93
N ASN A 50 -16.86 4.97 -1.37
CA ASN A 50 -16.14 4.14 -2.35
C ASN A 50 -15.85 2.74 -1.77
N PRO A 51 -16.18 1.66 -2.50
CA PRO A 51 -15.98 0.29 -2.04
C PRO A 51 -14.54 -0.01 -1.62
N ALA A 52 -14.37 -0.99 -0.73
CA ALA A 52 -13.06 -1.53 -0.41
C ALA A 52 -12.36 -2.04 -1.70
N GLY A 53 -11.05 -1.83 -1.79
CA GLY A 53 -10.27 -2.17 -2.99
C GLY A 53 -10.36 -1.16 -4.15
N THR A 54 -11.21 -0.12 -4.06
CA THR A 54 -11.32 0.91 -5.11
C THR A 54 -10.61 2.21 -4.76
N VAL A 55 -9.99 2.28 -3.59
CA VAL A 55 -9.32 3.47 -3.06
C VAL A 55 -7.87 3.19 -2.70
N PRO A 56 -7.04 4.23 -2.58
CA PRO A 56 -5.66 4.06 -2.15
C PRO A 56 -5.57 3.30 -0.82
N PHE A 57 -4.69 2.31 -0.78
CA PHE A 57 -4.39 1.53 0.41
C PHE A 57 -2.89 1.42 0.60
N SER A 58 -2.48 1.04 1.81
CA SER A 58 -1.07 0.87 2.14
C SER A 58 -0.80 -0.47 2.82
N PHE A 59 0.43 -0.93 2.66
CA PHE A 59 0.99 -2.04 3.43
C PHE A 59 2.51 -1.92 3.50
N LEU A 60 3.12 -2.68 4.41
CA LEU A 60 4.56 -2.83 4.51
C LEU A 60 5.01 -3.89 3.51
N VAL A 61 5.91 -3.54 2.58
CA VAL A 61 6.49 -4.54 1.68
C VAL A 61 7.44 -5.42 2.51
N PRO A 62 7.28 -6.75 2.51
CA PRO A 62 8.16 -7.63 3.29
C PRO A 62 9.61 -7.44 2.86
N ARG A 63 10.52 -7.59 3.81
CA ARG A 63 11.96 -7.61 3.50
C ARG A 63 12.30 -8.86 2.70
N LYS A 64 13.42 -8.81 1.98
CA LYS A 64 13.84 -9.92 1.10
C LYS A 64 14.02 -11.25 1.84
N ASP A 65 14.30 -11.19 3.14
CA ASP A 65 14.54 -12.30 4.06
C ASP A 65 13.31 -12.71 4.89
N GLU A 66 12.20 -11.96 4.84
CA GLU A 66 11.00 -12.23 5.65
C GLU A 66 10.03 -13.23 4.99
N GLY A 67 10.28 -13.62 3.74
CA GLY A 67 9.35 -14.43 2.94
C GLY A 67 8.09 -13.66 2.54
N PRO A 68 7.18 -14.25 1.75
CA PRO A 68 5.93 -13.58 1.36
C PRO A 68 4.97 -13.50 2.54
N TYR A 69 4.31 -12.36 2.73
CA TYR A 69 3.15 -12.29 3.62
C TYR A 69 1.99 -13.07 2.98
N ILE A 70 1.46 -14.06 3.71
CA ILE A 70 0.30 -14.83 3.29
C ILE A 70 -0.93 -14.24 3.97
N LEU A 71 -1.84 -13.67 3.19
CA LEU A 71 -3.16 -13.29 3.69
C LEU A 71 -4.01 -14.55 3.83
N TRP A 72 -4.29 -14.94 5.07
CA TRP A 72 -5.21 -16.03 5.38
C TRP A 72 -6.57 -15.47 5.78
N ILE A 73 -7.62 -15.78 5.00
CA ILE A 73 -8.99 -15.37 5.28
C ILE A 73 -9.75 -16.62 5.74
N ASN A 74 -10.27 -16.58 6.97
CA ASN A 74 -11.15 -17.63 7.47
C ASN A 74 -12.60 -17.17 7.29
N ASN A 75 -13.39 -17.92 6.52
CA ASN A 75 -14.81 -17.63 6.34
C ASN A 75 -15.57 -18.19 7.55
N TYR A 76 -16.09 -17.29 8.40
CA TYR A 76 -17.06 -17.62 9.46
C TYR A 76 -18.48 -17.36 8.96
#